data_AF-A0A7C4N4U1-F1
#
_entry.id   AF-A0A7C4N4U1-F1
#
_cell.length_a   1.000
_cell.length_b   1.000
_cell.length_c   1.000
_cell.angle_alpha   90.00
_cell.angle_beta   90.00
_cell.angle_gamma   90.00
#
_symmetry.space_group_name_H-M   'P 1'
#
loop_
_entity.id
_entity.type
_entity.pdbx_description
1 polymer ?
#
loop_
_entity_poly.entity_id
_entity_poly.type
_entity_poly.pdbx_seq_one_letter_code
_entity_poly.pdbx_strand_id
1 'polypeptide(L)'
;MAVNMINDYIRLIDEHHGNKTGNIYINVLKNEFIMLNEEIVIPKIPVSKLSYTEALPIVQTIIPIIPQFLLGHSLLEERQPPHELHSLHFIRLLEGKCINFYHVLRLDFKFGGDSSTIIEPGNNDYYPVYRTNRLYYKSRLVPTLKDHSTPITPIKLIQSITTESDQYFHTYAIFDDIDTSKQTNEFIQTLPDIFSIPATLYPLIAMDYYTACINVPNPVPDELNRACTVFEALFFIIASHFISIDVISSMDEIASTFSGLLEMQDNKFSPTPNLTQMSKEYFSRYSLSRDEQCMLKGWWQLVIA
;
A
#
# COMPACT_ATOMS: atom_id res chain seq x y z
N MET A 1 -22.33 -13.42 1.80
CA MET A 1 -22.16 -14.61 0.91
C MET A 1 -20.97 -14.41 -0.04
N ALA A 2 -20.96 -13.38 -0.90
CA ALA A 2 -19.86 -13.18 -1.86
C ALA A 2 -18.47 -12.97 -1.20
N VAL A 3 -18.38 -12.22 -0.09
CA VAL A 3 -17.11 -12.05 0.66
C VAL A 3 -16.56 -13.40 1.13
N ASN A 4 -17.40 -14.25 1.71
CA ASN A 4 -17.00 -15.59 2.16
C ASN A 4 -16.49 -16.43 0.99
N MET A 5 -17.18 -16.41 -0.16
CA MET A 5 -16.73 -17.14 -1.35
C MET A 5 -15.36 -16.64 -1.85
N ILE A 6 -15.15 -15.33 -1.89
CA ILE A 6 -13.85 -14.75 -2.25
C ILE A 6 -12.77 -15.23 -1.26
N ASN A 7 -13.06 -15.18 0.04
CA ASN A 7 -12.15 -15.65 1.08
C ASN A 7 -11.85 -17.15 0.97
N ASP A 8 -12.84 -17.97 0.58
CA ASP A 8 -12.63 -19.40 0.33
C ASP A 8 -11.67 -19.62 -0.85
N TYR A 9 -11.79 -18.85 -1.94
CA TYR A 9 -10.81 -18.91 -3.04
C TYR A 9 -9.40 -18.51 -2.60
N ILE A 10 -9.26 -17.47 -1.77
CA ILE A 10 -7.95 -17.03 -1.28
C ILE A 10 -7.32 -18.10 -0.39
N ARG A 11 -8.11 -18.76 0.47
CA ARG A 11 -7.63 -19.85 1.34
C ARG A 11 -7.16 -21.08 0.56
N LEU A 12 -7.62 -21.26 -0.67
CA LEU A 12 -7.24 -22.36 -1.55
C LEU A 12 -6.03 -22.05 -2.44
N ILE A 13 -5.41 -20.88 -2.31
CA ILE A 13 -4.19 -20.54 -3.05
C ILE A 13 -3.05 -21.49 -2.65
N ASP A 14 -2.46 -22.15 -3.64
CA ASP A 14 -1.23 -22.93 -3.50
C ASP A 14 -0.02 -22.00 -3.40
N GLU A 15 0.77 -22.14 -2.35
CA GLU A 15 1.98 -21.34 -2.08
C GLU A 15 3.09 -21.55 -3.12
N HIS A 16 3.06 -22.64 -3.89
CA HIS A 16 4.03 -22.93 -4.95
C HIS A 16 3.69 -22.29 -6.30
N HIS A 17 2.48 -21.74 -6.46
CA HIS A 17 2.12 -21.04 -7.68
C HIS A 17 2.64 -19.60 -7.66
N GLY A 18 3.51 -19.29 -8.62
CA GLY A 18 4.04 -17.95 -8.85
C GLY A 18 3.05 -17.02 -9.56
N ASN A 19 3.28 -15.72 -9.43
CA ASN A 19 2.54 -14.72 -10.20
C ASN A 19 2.83 -14.82 -11.70
N LYS A 20 1.79 -14.65 -12.52
CA LYS A 20 1.86 -14.54 -13.98
C LYS A 20 1.87 -13.06 -14.39
N THR A 21 2.85 -12.33 -13.88
CA THR A 21 2.98 -10.89 -14.08
C THR A 21 4.31 -10.51 -14.71
N GLY A 22 4.34 -9.34 -15.33
CA GLY A 22 5.53 -8.67 -15.83
C GLY A 22 5.96 -7.54 -14.89
N ASN A 23 6.46 -6.46 -15.48
CA ASN A 23 7.01 -5.33 -14.74
C ASN A 23 5.94 -4.47 -14.06
N ILE A 24 6.37 -3.72 -13.04
CA ILE A 24 5.58 -2.74 -12.31
C ILE A 24 5.88 -1.35 -12.86
N TYR A 25 4.86 -0.51 -12.96
CA TYR A 25 4.94 0.83 -13.53
C TYR A 25 4.18 1.84 -12.69
N ILE A 26 4.56 3.10 -12.87
CA ILE A 26 3.90 4.27 -12.31
C ILE A 26 3.49 5.16 -13.49
N ASN A 27 2.24 5.58 -13.56
CA ASN A 27 1.77 6.49 -14.62
C ASN A 27 1.97 7.98 -14.25
N VAL A 28 1.59 8.89 -15.15
CA VAL A 28 1.68 10.35 -14.93
C VAL A 28 0.89 10.85 -13.72
N LEU A 29 -0.15 10.11 -13.30
CA LEU A 29 -0.97 10.41 -12.13
C LEU A 29 -0.40 9.79 -10.84
N LYS A 30 0.80 9.18 -10.93
CA LYS A 30 1.46 8.43 -9.86
C LYS A 30 0.69 7.20 -9.38
N ASN A 31 -0.19 6.65 -10.23
CA ASN A 31 -0.84 5.38 -9.96
C ASN A 31 0.11 4.23 -10.30
N GLU A 32 0.28 3.33 -9.34
CA GLU A 32 1.01 2.09 -9.49
C GLU A 32 0.15 1.03 -10.17
N PHE A 33 0.74 0.32 -11.13
CA PHE A 33 0.11 -0.83 -11.76
C PHE A 33 1.13 -1.86 -12.17
N ILE A 34 0.70 -3.12 -12.21
CA ILE A 34 1.49 -4.24 -12.69
C ILE A 34 0.95 -4.72 -14.03
N MET A 35 1.86 -5.09 -14.93
CA MET A 35 1.48 -5.75 -16.18
C MET A 35 1.18 -7.22 -15.91
N LEU A 36 0.07 -7.71 -16.42
CA LEU A 36 -0.29 -9.12 -16.41
C LEU A 36 0.28 -9.78 -17.68
N ASN A 37 0.70 -11.03 -17.58
CA ASN A 37 1.18 -11.80 -18.75
C ASN A 37 0.03 -12.21 -19.68
N GLU A 38 -1.21 -12.12 -19.21
CA GLU A 38 -2.43 -12.39 -19.95
C GLU A 38 -3.42 -11.23 -19.83
N GLU A 39 -4.26 -11.07 -20.86
CA GLU A 39 -5.33 -10.08 -20.82
C GLU A 39 -6.52 -10.61 -20.00
N ILE A 40 -7.06 -9.77 -19.13
CA ILE A 40 -8.29 -10.02 -18.39
C ILE A 40 -9.42 -9.16 -18.94
N VAL A 41 -10.65 -9.65 -18.78
CA VAL A 41 -11.86 -8.89 -19.09
C VAL A 41 -12.48 -8.42 -17.78
N ILE A 42 -12.62 -7.11 -17.64
CA ILE A 42 -13.34 -6.51 -16.52
C ILE A 42 -14.80 -6.29 -16.97
N PRO A 43 -15.79 -6.87 -16.25
CA PRO A 43 -17.21 -6.72 -16.56
C PRO A 43 -17.69 -5.30 -16.28
N LYS A 44 -18.97 -5.02 -16.57
CA LYS A 44 -19.58 -3.74 -16.20
C LYS A 44 -19.53 -3.57 -14.68
N ILE A 45 -19.04 -2.42 -14.25
CA ILE A 45 -19.01 -2.03 -12.85
C ILE A 45 -19.89 -0.79 -12.69
N PRO A 46 -20.82 -0.75 -11.73
CA PRO A 46 -21.62 0.45 -11.47
C PRO A 46 -20.71 1.65 -11.17
N VAL A 47 -21.05 2.81 -11.75
CA VAL A 47 -20.35 4.07 -11.46
C VAL A 47 -20.48 4.43 -9.98
N SER A 48 -21.55 3.97 -9.31
CA SER A 48 -21.78 4.20 -7.88
C SER A 48 -20.82 3.42 -6.98
N LYS A 49 -20.68 2.10 -7.16
CA LYS A 49 -19.84 1.23 -6.31
C LYS A 49 -19.68 -0.15 -6.94
N LEU A 50 -18.51 -0.76 -6.76
CA LEU A 50 -18.30 -2.19 -7.01
C LEU A 50 -18.86 -3.02 -5.85
N SER A 51 -19.96 -3.74 -6.05
CA SER A 51 -20.44 -4.70 -5.04
C SER A 51 -19.56 -5.95 -4.99
N TYR A 52 -19.54 -6.67 -3.85
CA TYR A 52 -18.77 -7.92 -3.76
C TYR A 52 -19.32 -9.05 -4.64
N THR A 53 -20.61 -9.01 -4.99
CA THR A 53 -21.20 -9.96 -5.94
C THR A 53 -20.67 -9.73 -7.34
N GLU A 54 -20.54 -8.47 -7.77
CA GLU A 54 -19.95 -8.11 -9.07
C GLU A 54 -18.43 -8.30 -9.08
N ALA A 55 -17.78 -8.16 -7.93
CA ALA A 55 -16.34 -8.40 -7.78
C ALA A 55 -15.95 -9.89 -7.85
N LEU A 56 -16.83 -10.80 -7.44
CA LEU A 56 -16.55 -12.24 -7.41
C LEU A 56 -15.98 -12.80 -8.73
N PRO A 57 -16.60 -12.59 -9.91
CA PRO A 57 -16.05 -13.07 -11.18
C PRO A 57 -14.70 -12.42 -11.55
N ILE A 58 -14.48 -11.16 -11.15
CA ILE A 58 -13.20 -10.47 -11.33
C ILE A 58 -12.12 -11.17 -10.50
N VAL A 59 -12.41 -11.43 -9.22
CA VAL A 59 -11.49 -12.08 -8.29
C VAL A 59 -11.17 -13.51 -8.73
N GLN A 60 -12.16 -14.27 -9.19
CA GLN A 60 -11.95 -15.61 -9.76
C GLN A 60 -10.98 -15.61 -10.94
N THR A 61 -10.97 -14.53 -11.73
CA THR A 61 -10.04 -14.35 -12.85
C THR A 61 -8.64 -13.94 -12.38
N ILE A 62 -8.55 -13.10 -11.35
CA ILE A 62 -7.28 -12.49 -10.91
C ILE A 62 -6.48 -13.40 -9.96
N ILE A 63 -7.14 -14.19 -9.09
CA ILE A 63 -6.46 -15.07 -8.13
C ILE A 63 -5.44 -16.01 -8.81
N PRO A 64 -5.75 -16.69 -9.94
CA PRO A 64 -4.78 -17.53 -10.64
C PRO A 64 -3.60 -16.78 -11.29
N ILE A 65 -3.69 -15.44 -11.40
CA ILE A 65 -2.69 -14.58 -12.05
C ILE A 65 -1.74 -13.99 -11.01
N ILE A 66 -2.24 -13.58 -9.85
CA ILE A 66 -1.43 -13.00 -8.76
C ILE A 66 -1.54 -13.77 -7.42
N PRO A 67 -1.42 -15.11 -7.42
CA PRO A 67 -1.63 -15.91 -6.21
C PRO A 67 -0.72 -15.49 -5.05
N GLN A 68 0.56 -15.15 -5.31
CA GLN A 68 1.51 -14.78 -4.26
C GLN A 68 1.17 -13.44 -3.60
N PHE A 69 0.57 -12.50 -4.33
CA PHE A 69 0.14 -11.22 -3.75
C PHE A 69 -1.04 -11.39 -2.78
N LEU A 70 -1.86 -12.43 -2.99
CA LEU A 70 -3.05 -12.71 -2.17
C LEU A 70 -2.81 -13.80 -1.12
N LEU A 71 -1.64 -14.46 -1.13
CA LEU A 71 -1.35 -15.56 -0.20
C LEU A 71 -1.42 -15.10 1.26
N GLY A 72 -2.23 -15.78 2.06
CA GLY A 72 -2.46 -15.49 3.47
C GLY A 72 -3.32 -14.25 3.74
N HIS A 73 -4.00 -13.70 2.72
CA HIS A 73 -4.88 -12.56 2.88
C HIS A 73 -6.33 -12.98 3.16
N SER A 74 -7.13 -12.01 3.60
CA SER A 74 -8.58 -12.03 3.59
C SER A 74 -9.12 -10.72 3.03
N LEU A 75 -10.22 -10.78 2.29
CA LEU A 75 -10.96 -9.61 1.84
C LEU A 75 -11.68 -8.95 3.03
N LEU A 76 -11.53 -7.62 3.15
CA LEU A 76 -12.30 -6.83 4.10
C LEU A 76 -13.78 -6.72 3.71
N GLU A 77 -14.67 -6.94 4.66
CA GLU A 77 -16.12 -6.71 4.50
C GLU A 77 -16.45 -5.23 4.33
N GLU A 78 -15.73 -4.36 5.04
CA GLU A 78 -15.82 -2.92 4.90
C GLU A 78 -14.47 -2.37 4.44
N ARG A 79 -14.49 -1.63 3.33
CA ARG A 79 -13.30 -0.98 2.78
C ARG A 79 -12.76 0.05 3.75
N GLN A 80 -11.44 0.15 3.81
CA GLN A 80 -10.77 1.11 4.65
C GLN A 80 -9.71 1.87 3.85
N PRO A 81 -9.98 3.13 3.47
CA PRO A 81 -11.13 3.92 3.90
C PRO A 81 -12.44 3.60 3.11
N PRO A 82 -13.65 3.87 3.68
CA PRO A 82 -14.92 3.42 3.10
C PRO A 82 -15.30 4.04 1.75
N HIS A 83 -14.71 5.18 1.39
CA HIS A 83 -15.00 5.93 0.16
C HIS A 83 -14.33 5.35 -1.09
N GLU A 84 -13.43 4.37 -0.97
CA GLU A 84 -12.82 3.74 -2.15
C GLU A 84 -13.78 2.73 -2.82
N LEU A 85 -14.89 3.23 -3.36
CA LEU A 85 -16.04 2.41 -3.76
C LEU A 85 -15.76 1.39 -4.88
N HIS A 86 -14.68 1.55 -5.63
CA HIS A 86 -14.32 0.72 -6.79
C HIS A 86 -13.10 -0.17 -6.58
N SER A 87 -12.52 -0.19 -5.37
CA SER A 87 -11.41 -1.06 -5.05
C SER A 87 -11.83 -2.26 -4.20
N LEU A 88 -11.00 -3.30 -4.17
CA LEU A 88 -11.08 -4.42 -3.23
C LEU A 88 -9.89 -4.38 -2.30
N HIS A 89 -10.13 -4.54 -1.00
CA HIS A 89 -9.08 -4.46 0.03
C HIS A 89 -8.83 -5.83 0.62
N PHE A 90 -7.65 -6.37 0.35
CA PHE A 90 -7.17 -7.61 0.92
C PHE A 90 -6.19 -7.29 2.04
N ILE A 91 -6.36 -7.94 3.18
CA ILE A 91 -5.52 -7.71 4.36
C ILE A 91 -4.84 -8.99 4.79
N ARG A 92 -3.60 -8.85 5.26
CA ARG A 92 -2.85 -9.92 5.93
C ARG A 92 -2.16 -9.32 7.15
N LEU A 93 -2.28 -9.99 8.29
CA LEU A 93 -1.51 -9.63 9.48
C LEU A 93 -0.08 -10.18 9.35
N LEU A 94 0.90 -9.32 9.63
CA LEU A 94 2.31 -9.64 9.73
C LEU A 94 2.78 -9.30 11.14
N GLU A 95 3.52 -10.22 11.75
CA GLU A 95 4.04 -10.03 13.09
C GLU A 95 5.41 -9.32 13.02
N GLY A 96 5.51 -8.17 13.68
CA GLY A 96 6.79 -7.55 14.01
C GLY A 96 7.32 -8.03 15.36
N LYS A 97 8.36 -7.38 15.88
CA LYS A 97 8.94 -7.68 17.19
C LYS A 97 8.14 -7.03 18.33
N CYS A 98 7.93 -5.71 18.27
CA CYS A 98 7.21 -4.91 19.27
C CYS A 98 5.78 -4.60 18.81
N ILE A 99 5.56 -4.39 17.51
CA ILE A 99 4.25 -4.10 16.92
C ILE A 99 3.90 -5.12 15.84
N ASN A 100 2.68 -5.05 15.31
CA ASN A 100 2.27 -5.82 14.14
C ASN A 100 2.01 -4.88 12.95
N PHE A 101 1.83 -5.46 11.77
CA PHE A 101 1.48 -4.73 10.57
C PHE A 101 0.31 -5.39 9.87
N TYR A 102 -0.67 -4.61 9.47
CA TYR A 102 -1.59 -5.03 8.43
C TYR A 102 -0.94 -4.71 7.08
N HIS A 103 -0.60 -5.74 6.31
CA HIS A 103 -0.42 -5.55 4.88
C HIS A 103 -1.79 -5.34 4.24
N VAL A 104 -1.98 -4.20 3.59
CA VAL A 104 -3.19 -3.86 2.85
C VAL A 104 -2.85 -3.81 1.36
N LEU A 105 -3.38 -4.77 0.61
CA LEU A 105 -3.38 -4.78 -0.85
C LEU A 105 -4.73 -4.28 -1.35
N ARG A 106 -4.73 -3.10 -1.97
CA ARG A 106 -5.90 -2.50 -2.61
C ARG A 106 -5.81 -2.72 -4.10
N LEU A 107 -6.76 -3.42 -4.71
CA LEU A 107 -6.87 -3.57 -6.17
C LEU A 107 -7.95 -2.62 -6.68
N ASP A 108 -7.61 -1.69 -7.57
CA ASP A 108 -8.53 -0.68 -8.10
C ASP A 108 -9.07 -1.08 -9.48
N PHE A 109 -10.40 -1.05 -9.62
CA PHE A 109 -11.12 -1.39 -10.84
C PHE A 109 -11.85 -0.20 -11.46
N LYS A 110 -11.60 1.03 -10.99
CA LYS A 110 -12.14 2.22 -11.62
C LYS A 110 -11.58 2.35 -13.04
N PHE A 111 -12.47 2.49 -14.02
CA PHE A 111 -12.06 2.63 -15.41
C PHE A 111 -11.41 3.99 -15.65
N GLY A 112 -10.11 4.00 -15.99
CA GLY A 112 -9.30 5.20 -16.24
C GLY A 112 -9.26 5.68 -17.70
N GLY A 113 -9.84 4.93 -18.64
CA GLY A 113 -9.86 5.28 -20.07
C GLY A 113 -8.51 5.11 -20.79
N ASP A 114 -7.43 4.80 -20.08
CA ASP A 114 -6.13 4.58 -20.69
C ASP A 114 -6.00 3.12 -21.15
N SER A 115 -5.63 2.95 -22.43
CA SER A 115 -5.09 1.72 -23.05
C SER A 115 -5.88 0.41 -23.01
N SER A 116 -7.09 0.45 -22.48
CA SER A 116 -7.97 -0.71 -22.44
C SER A 116 -8.75 -0.79 -23.75
N THR A 117 -8.99 -2.01 -24.23
CA THR A 117 -9.88 -2.21 -25.38
C THR A 117 -11.31 -2.33 -24.90
N ILE A 118 -12.16 -1.37 -25.24
CA ILE A 118 -13.59 -1.40 -24.91
C ILE A 118 -14.25 -2.53 -25.71
N ILE A 119 -14.87 -3.48 -25.00
CA ILE A 119 -15.65 -4.57 -25.59
C ILE A 119 -17.11 -4.14 -25.71
N GLU A 120 -17.66 -3.58 -24.63
CA GLU A 120 -19.00 -3.00 -24.60
C GLU A 120 -18.95 -1.58 -24.02
N PRO A 121 -19.62 -0.60 -24.66
CA PRO A 121 -19.67 0.75 -24.14
C PRO A 121 -20.38 0.79 -22.78
N GLY A 122 -19.89 1.68 -21.91
CA GLY A 122 -20.56 2.04 -20.67
C GLY A 122 -21.77 2.94 -20.93
N ASN A 123 -22.44 3.34 -19.86
CA ASN A 123 -23.52 4.32 -19.86
C ASN A 123 -23.46 5.16 -18.59
N ASN A 124 -24.52 5.93 -18.29
CA ASN A 124 -24.54 6.79 -17.11
C ASN A 124 -24.47 6.01 -15.78
N ASP A 125 -24.85 4.74 -15.78
CA ASP A 125 -24.94 3.91 -14.58
C ASP A 125 -23.75 2.96 -14.44
N TYR A 126 -23.07 2.62 -15.54
CA TYR A 126 -22.01 1.60 -15.59
C TYR A 126 -20.79 2.05 -16.38
N TYR A 127 -19.62 1.73 -15.85
CA TYR A 127 -18.37 1.70 -16.61
C TYR A 127 -18.43 0.65 -17.75
N PRO A 128 -17.66 0.83 -18.84
CA PRO A 128 -17.63 -0.11 -19.95
C PRO A 128 -17.15 -1.50 -19.54
N VAL A 129 -17.47 -2.51 -20.34
CA VAL A 129 -16.73 -3.79 -20.33
C VAL A 129 -15.45 -3.57 -21.11
N TYR A 130 -14.32 -3.89 -20.51
CA TYR A 130 -13.03 -3.65 -21.16
C TYR A 130 -12.06 -4.81 -20.96
N ARG A 131 -11.18 -4.96 -21.94
CA ARG A 131 -10.03 -5.85 -21.89
C ARG A 131 -8.78 -5.06 -21.54
N THR A 132 -7.99 -5.59 -20.62
CA THR A 132 -6.73 -4.97 -20.19
C THR A 132 -5.74 -6.05 -19.75
N ASN A 133 -4.45 -5.72 -19.79
CA ASN A 133 -3.40 -6.49 -19.13
C ASN A 133 -2.76 -5.68 -17.99
N ARG A 134 -3.50 -4.74 -17.39
CA ARG A 134 -3.04 -3.93 -16.27
C ARG A 134 -3.91 -4.17 -15.06
N LEU A 135 -3.25 -4.28 -13.92
CA LEU A 135 -3.89 -4.28 -12.62
C LEU A 135 -3.34 -3.12 -11.80
N TYR A 136 -4.18 -2.12 -11.53
CA TYR A 136 -3.84 -0.99 -10.68
C TYR A 136 -3.99 -1.40 -9.21
N TYR A 137 -3.01 -1.04 -8.39
CA TYR A 137 -3.03 -1.42 -6.99
C TYR A 137 -2.25 -0.46 -6.10
N LYS A 138 -2.48 -0.59 -4.80
CA LYS A 138 -1.62 -0.06 -3.74
C LYS A 138 -1.33 -1.18 -2.75
N SER A 139 -0.08 -1.26 -2.33
CA SER A 139 0.40 -2.28 -1.39
C SER A 139 1.13 -1.60 -0.25
N ARG A 140 0.64 -1.74 0.98
CA ARG A 140 1.13 -0.97 2.14
C ARG A 140 1.20 -1.79 3.41
N LEU A 141 2.25 -1.63 4.21
CA LEU A 141 2.24 -2.06 5.60
C LEU A 141 1.76 -0.93 6.50
N VAL A 142 0.70 -1.20 7.25
CA VAL A 142 0.07 -0.28 8.19
C VAL A 142 0.37 -0.74 9.62
N PRO A 143 1.10 0.05 10.42
CA PRO A 143 1.49 -0.33 11.78
C PRO A 143 0.29 -0.39 12.72
N THR A 144 0.20 -1.44 13.52
CA THR A 144 -0.85 -1.68 14.52
C THR A 144 -0.26 -2.27 15.79
N LEU A 145 -0.95 -2.11 16.93
CA LEU A 145 -0.50 -2.69 18.18
C LEU A 145 -0.59 -4.23 18.14
N LYS A 146 0.07 -4.89 19.10
CA LYS A 146 0.06 -6.36 19.22
C LYS A 146 -1.35 -6.92 19.45
N ASP A 147 -2.17 -6.19 20.21
CA ASP A 147 -3.60 -6.43 20.38
C ASP A 147 -4.39 -5.97 19.14
N HIS A 148 -4.15 -6.68 18.04
CA HIS A 148 -4.83 -6.42 16.79
C HIS A 148 -6.32 -6.77 16.90
N SER A 149 -7.15 -5.95 16.28
CA SER A 149 -8.56 -6.24 16.01
C SER A 149 -8.87 -5.94 14.56
N THR A 150 -9.96 -6.52 14.05
CA THR A 150 -10.60 -6.05 12.81
C THR A 150 -11.79 -5.20 13.22
N PRO A 151 -11.99 -4.00 12.64
CA PRO A 151 -11.25 -3.38 11.52
C PRO A 151 -9.80 -2.96 11.81
N ILE A 152 -9.02 -2.64 10.74
CA ILE A 152 -7.63 -2.16 10.86
C ILE A 152 -7.60 -0.96 11.81
N THR A 153 -6.87 -1.12 12.93
CA THR A 153 -6.66 -0.05 13.90
C THR A 153 -5.21 0.39 13.85
N PRO A 154 -4.87 1.43 13.08
CA PRO A 154 -3.50 1.90 12.93
C PRO A 154 -3.00 2.60 14.21
N ILE A 155 -1.70 2.52 14.47
CA ILE A 155 -1.04 3.42 15.44
C ILE A 155 -1.00 4.81 14.82
N LYS A 156 -1.92 5.69 15.23
CA LYS A 156 -2.06 7.04 14.65
C LYS A 156 -0.91 7.95 15.10
N LEU A 157 -0.24 8.56 14.14
CA LEU A 157 0.80 9.58 14.40
C LEU A 157 0.24 11.00 14.25
N ILE A 158 -0.82 11.16 13.47
CA ILE A 158 -1.44 12.45 13.17
C ILE A 158 -2.92 12.38 13.56
N GLN A 159 -3.40 13.37 14.31
CA GLN A 159 -4.80 13.37 14.78
C GLN A 159 -5.79 13.90 13.73
N SER A 160 -5.36 14.86 12.92
CA SER A 160 -6.19 15.50 11.90
C SER A 160 -5.34 16.03 10.75
N ILE A 161 -5.91 16.04 9.56
CA ILE A 161 -5.34 16.73 8.41
C ILE A 161 -6.20 17.97 8.17
N THR A 162 -5.60 19.16 8.26
CA THR A 162 -6.28 20.42 7.94
C THR A 162 -6.10 20.73 6.47
N THR A 163 -7.19 20.73 5.72
CA THR A 163 -7.24 21.25 4.35
C THR A 163 -7.65 22.73 4.41
N GLU A 164 -6.82 23.63 3.89
CA GLU A 164 -7.24 25.02 3.65
C GLU A 164 -8.20 25.02 2.45
N SER A 165 -9.48 25.30 2.69
CA SER A 165 -10.42 25.63 1.62
C SER A 165 -10.43 27.14 1.44
N ASP A 166 -10.31 27.61 0.18
CA ASP A 166 -10.38 29.03 -0.20
C ASP A 166 -11.72 29.73 0.15
N GLN A 167 -12.63 29.02 0.83
CA GLN A 167 -13.84 29.57 1.44
C GLN A 167 -13.96 28.99 2.85
N TYR A 168 -14.20 29.85 3.84
CA TYR A 168 -14.39 29.54 5.26
C TYR A 168 -15.50 28.49 5.52
N PHE A 169 -15.20 27.22 5.29
CA PHE A 169 -16.00 26.08 5.71
C PHE A 169 -15.06 25.03 6.30
N HIS A 170 -15.12 24.86 7.62
CA HIS A 170 -14.60 23.67 8.29
C HIS A 170 -15.45 22.47 7.88
N THR A 171 -15.23 21.98 6.68
CA THR A 171 -15.81 20.74 6.20
C THR A 171 -14.89 19.63 6.67
N TYR A 172 -15.43 18.61 7.36
CA TYR A 172 -14.78 17.32 7.49
C TYR A 172 -14.64 16.76 6.07
N ALA A 173 -13.56 17.17 5.40
CA ALA A 173 -13.39 17.00 3.97
C ALA A 173 -13.40 15.52 3.62
N ILE A 174 -14.27 15.18 2.67
CA ILE A 174 -14.37 13.88 2.02
C ILE A 174 -12.96 13.52 1.54
N PHE A 175 -12.48 12.39 2.03
CA PHE A 175 -11.09 11.91 1.99
C PHE A 175 -10.42 11.77 0.61
N ASP A 176 -11.14 11.94 -0.50
CA ASP A 176 -10.63 11.62 -1.85
C ASP A 176 -9.54 12.58 -2.35
N ASP A 177 -9.48 13.81 -1.85
CA ASP A 177 -8.58 14.88 -2.37
C ASP A 177 -7.64 15.47 -1.30
N ILE A 178 -7.34 14.73 -0.24
CA ILE A 178 -6.39 15.22 0.77
C ILE A 178 -4.96 15.01 0.27
N ASP A 179 -4.28 16.10 -0.08
CA ASP A 179 -2.84 16.06 -0.36
C ASP A 179 -2.06 15.74 0.93
N THR A 180 -1.59 14.49 1.02
CA THR A 180 -0.79 14.00 2.16
C THR A 180 0.72 14.21 1.96
N SER A 181 1.14 14.91 0.90
CA SER A 181 2.55 15.08 0.56
C SER A 181 3.33 15.80 1.64
N LYS A 182 2.72 16.79 2.32
CA LYS A 182 3.36 17.53 3.41
C LYS A 182 3.70 16.59 4.57
N GLN A 183 2.73 15.85 5.08
CA GLN A 183 2.92 14.91 6.18
C GLN A 183 3.85 13.75 5.79
N THR A 184 3.76 13.29 4.55
CA THR A 184 4.68 12.30 4.00
C THR A 184 6.13 12.81 4.05
N ASN A 185 6.37 14.06 3.65
CA ASN A 185 7.69 14.68 3.71
C ASN A 185 8.16 14.88 5.16
N GLU A 186 7.27 15.25 6.09
CA GLU A 186 7.59 15.36 7.52
C GLU A 186 8.04 14.01 8.09
N PHE A 187 7.37 12.90 7.74
CA PHE A 187 7.83 11.56 8.13
C PHE A 187 9.21 11.24 7.57
N ILE A 188 9.44 11.50 6.28
CA ILE A 188 10.71 11.20 5.61
C ILE A 188 11.87 12.02 6.20
N GLN A 189 11.63 13.27 6.62
CA GLN A 189 12.65 14.12 7.23
C GLN A 189 13.16 13.63 8.59
N THR A 190 12.41 12.75 9.27
CA THR A 190 12.89 12.11 10.52
C THR A 190 13.90 10.99 10.24
N LEU A 191 14.01 10.54 9.00
CA LEU A 191 14.83 9.41 8.61
C LEU A 191 16.16 9.86 7.98
N PRO A 192 17.21 9.02 8.06
CA PRO A 192 18.44 9.28 7.32
C PRO A 192 18.20 9.17 5.82
N ASP A 193 19.12 9.71 5.02
CA ASP A 193 19.08 9.59 3.56
C ASP A 193 19.38 8.14 3.13
N ILE A 194 18.31 7.35 3.00
CA ILE A 194 18.33 5.90 2.74
C ILE A 194 17.60 5.50 1.46
N PHE A 195 16.82 6.41 0.87
CA PHE A 195 15.95 6.12 -0.27
C PHE A 195 16.70 6.33 -1.59
N SER A 196 16.65 5.33 -2.48
CA SER A 196 17.18 5.42 -3.84
C SER A 196 16.26 6.18 -4.80
N ILE A 197 14.96 6.22 -4.48
CA ILE A 197 13.95 6.90 -5.29
C ILE A 197 13.50 8.17 -4.56
N PRO A 198 13.53 9.34 -5.22
CA PRO A 198 12.98 10.57 -4.66
C PRO A 198 11.50 10.41 -4.30
N ALA A 199 11.13 10.82 -3.08
CA ALA A 199 9.75 10.73 -2.60
C ALA A 199 8.73 11.52 -3.45
N THR A 200 9.20 12.53 -4.17
CA THR A 200 8.39 13.30 -5.13
C THR A 200 7.95 12.47 -6.33
N LEU A 201 8.71 11.44 -6.71
CA LEU A 201 8.37 10.50 -7.79
C LEU A 201 7.59 9.31 -7.25
N TYR A 202 8.11 8.68 -6.19
CA TYR A 202 7.48 7.54 -5.55
C TYR A 202 7.87 7.48 -4.07
N PRO A 203 6.96 7.83 -3.13
CA PRO A 203 7.27 7.80 -1.71
C PRO A 203 7.27 6.36 -1.21
N LEU A 204 8.43 5.81 -0.85
CA LEU A 204 8.52 4.48 -0.24
C LEU A 204 7.91 4.42 1.16
N ILE A 205 7.94 5.54 1.89
CA ILE A 205 7.14 5.76 3.09
C ILE A 205 6.15 6.87 2.77
N ALA A 206 4.87 6.62 3.02
CA ALA A 206 3.79 7.54 2.74
C ALA A 206 2.87 7.71 3.95
N MET A 207 2.27 8.89 4.06
CA MET A 207 1.19 9.12 5.01
C MET A 207 -0.12 8.52 4.46
N ASP A 208 -0.69 7.61 5.23
CA ASP A 208 -2.01 7.01 5.02
C ASP A 208 -2.53 6.46 6.36
N TYR A 209 -3.83 6.21 6.50
CA TYR A 209 -4.43 5.72 7.76
C TYR A 209 -4.04 6.56 8.98
N TYR A 210 -3.76 7.86 8.81
CA TYR A 210 -3.25 8.76 9.84
C TYR A 210 -1.90 8.33 10.47
N THR A 211 -1.12 7.54 9.75
CA THR A 211 0.17 7.01 10.21
C THR A 211 1.19 6.94 9.06
N ALA A 212 2.43 6.60 9.40
CA ALA A 212 3.43 6.28 8.40
C ALA A 212 3.23 4.84 7.93
N CYS A 213 3.09 4.64 6.62
CA CYS A 213 3.00 3.34 5.98
C CYS A 213 4.18 3.16 5.02
N ILE A 214 4.75 1.96 4.92
CA ILE A 214 5.71 1.62 3.86
C ILE A 214 4.96 1.04 2.67
N ASN A 215 5.22 1.56 1.47
CA ASN A 215 4.75 0.96 0.23
C ASN A 215 5.63 -0.27 -0.08
N VAL A 216 5.00 -1.39 -0.44
CA VAL A 216 5.70 -2.63 -0.84
C VAL A 216 5.28 -3.00 -2.28
N PRO A 217 5.95 -2.44 -3.29
CA PRO A 217 5.49 -2.55 -4.67
C PRO A 217 5.34 -3.97 -5.19
N ASN A 218 6.19 -4.90 -4.77
CA ASN A 218 6.09 -6.32 -5.12
C ASN A 218 5.75 -7.16 -3.88
N PRO A 219 4.48 -7.22 -3.44
CA PRO A 219 4.07 -7.81 -2.17
C PRO A 219 4.03 -9.34 -2.18
N VAL A 220 5.12 -9.98 -2.60
CA VAL A 220 5.33 -11.41 -2.38
C VAL A 220 5.69 -11.66 -0.90
N PRO A 221 5.41 -12.86 -0.35
CA PRO A 221 5.58 -13.13 1.08
C PRO A 221 6.97 -12.77 1.65
N ASP A 222 8.05 -13.12 0.93
CA ASP A 222 9.41 -12.82 1.37
C ASP A 222 9.70 -11.31 1.39
N GLU A 223 9.15 -10.57 0.43
CA GLU A 223 9.33 -9.12 0.38
C GLU A 223 8.55 -8.42 1.49
N LEU A 224 7.34 -8.90 1.81
CA LEU A 224 6.56 -8.41 2.95
C LEU A 224 7.31 -8.62 4.27
N ASN A 225 7.94 -9.78 4.45
CA ASN A 225 8.74 -10.07 5.66
C ASN A 225 9.98 -9.18 5.75
N ARG A 226 10.68 -8.96 4.63
CA ARG A 226 11.83 -8.03 4.56
C ARG A 226 11.40 -6.60 4.87
N ALA A 227 10.30 -6.15 4.26
CA ALA A 227 9.73 -4.83 4.48
C ALA A 227 9.36 -4.63 5.96
N CYS A 228 8.68 -5.61 6.58
CA CYS A 228 8.31 -5.58 7.99
C CYS A 228 9.54 -5.42 8.89
N THR A 229 10.59 -6.21 8.64
CA THR A 229 11.82 -6.22 9.44
C THR A 229 12.52 -4.86 9.43
N VAL A 230 12.65 -4.23 8.26
CA VAL A 230 13.32 -2.94 8.11
C VAL A 230 12.42 -1.82 8.62
N PHE A 231 11.14 -1.85 8.27
CA PHE A 231 10.22 -0.77 8.54
C PHE A 231 9.90 -0.59 10.03
N GLU A 232 9.88 -1.65 10.83
CA GLU A 232 9.54 -1.54 12.25
C GLU A 232 10.47 -0.61 13.02
N ALA A 233 11.79 -0.73 12.81
CA ALA A 233 12.76 0.17 13.44
C ALA A 233 12.62 1.62 12.92
N LEU A 234 12.40 1.79 11.62
CA LEU A 234 12.17 3.10 11.02
C LEU A 234 10.88 3.74 11.51
N PHE A 235 9.83 2.95 11.73
CA PHE A 235 8.57 3.41 12.28
C PHE A 235 8.75 3.97 13.68
N PHE A 236 9.55 3.35 14.55
CA PHE A 236 9.81 3.91 15.89
C PHE A 236 10.59 5.22 15.86
N ILE A 237 11.52 5.40 14.91
CA ILE A 237 12.17 6.69 14.67
C ILE A 237 11.11 7.74 14.33
N ILE A 238 10.28 7.47 13.32
CA ILE A 238 9.19 8.38 12.92
C ILE A 238 8.28 8.65 14.12
N ALA A 239 7.70 7.60 14.73
CA ALA A 239 6.70 7.72 15.79
C ALA A 239 7.18 8.56 16.98
N SER A 240 8.45 8.42 17.38
CA SER A 240 9.02 9.17 18.51
C SER A 240 9.06 10.69 18.30
N HIS A 241 8.92 11.16 17.04
CA HIS A 241 8.82 12.57 16.71
C HIS A 241 7.38 13.13 16.77
N PHE A 242 6.36 12.26 16.77
CA PHE A 242 4.96 12.68 16.68
C PHE A 242 4.13 12.33 17.92
N ILE A 243 4.48 11.24 18.62
CA ILE A 243 3.76 10.75 19.79
C ILE A 243 4.73 10.30 20.89
N SER A 244 4.24 10.20 22.13
CA SER A 244 4.97 9.52 23.19
C SER A 244 5.03 8.02 22.89
N ILE A 245 6.22 7.45 22.84
CA ILE A 245 6.42 6.03 22.50
C ILE A 245 5.79 5.08 23.52
N ASP A 246 5.68 5.48 24.79
CA ASP A 246 5.12 4.65 25.85
C ASP A 246 3.63 4.29 25.63
N VAL A 247 2.94 4.96 24.70
CA VAL A 247 1.59 4.57 24.27
C VAL A 247 1.56 3.32 23.38
N ILE A 248 2.72 2.95 22.81
CA ILE A 248 2.89 1.76 21.97
C ILE A 248 3.52 0.64 22.79
N SER A 249 4.68 0.92 23.40
CA SER A 249 5.51 -0.01 24.15
C SER A 249 6.51 0.79 24.98
N SER A 250 7.04 0.23 26.07
CA SER A 250 8.04 0.95 26.87
C SER A 250 9.30 1.25 26.06
N MET A 251 9.88 2.44 26.26
CA MET A 251 11.11 2.83 25.55
C MET A 251 12.27 1.85 25.78
N ASP A 252 12.41 1.33 27.01
CA ASP A 252 13.45 0.35 27.37
C ASP A 252 13.29 -0.97 26.61
N GLU A 253 12.06 -1.44 26.42
CA GLU A 253 11.77 -2.65 25.66
C GLU A 253 12.11 -2.49 24.18
N ILE A 254 11.80 -1.33 23.59
CA ILE A 254 12.16 -1.03 22.19
C ILE A 254 13.68 -0.92 22.05
N ALA A 255 14.35 -0.20 22.94
CA ALA A 255 15.80 -0.06 22.93
C ALA A 255 16.51 -1.42 23.09
N SER A 256 15.97 -2.31 23.92
CA SER A 256 16.47 -3.68 24.08
C SER A 256 16.23 -4.53 22.83
N THR A 257 15.03 -4.49 22.27
CA THR A 257 14.61 -5.28 21.10
C THR A 257 15.36 -4.89 19.82
N PHE A 258 15.66 -3.61 19.67
CA PHE A 258 16.40 -3.03 18.55
C PHE A 258 17.83 -2.60 18.96
N SER A 259 18.42 -3.29 19.92
CA SER A 259 19.78 -3.04 20.37
C SER A 259 20.77 -3.05 19.19
N GLY A 260 21.56 -1.98 19.08
CA GLY A 260 22.51 -1.78 17.98
C GLY A 260 21.91 -1.24 16.68
N LEU A 261 20.58 -1.07 16.60
CA LEU A 261 19.86 -0.46 15.46
C LEU A 261 19.29 0.93 15.81
N LEU A 262 18.83 1.10 17.05
CA LEU A 262 18.31 2.37 17.55
C LEU A 262 19.16 2.91 18.70
N GLU A 263 19.35 4.23 18.70
CA GLU A 263 19.89 4.99 19.82
C GLU A 263 18.81 5.92 20.36
N MET A 264 18.73 6.05 21.68
CA MET A 264 17.81 6.96 22.33
C MET A 264 18.53 8.25 22.72
N GLN A 265 17.99 9.39 22.30
CA GLN A 265 18.47 10.72 22.67
C GLN A 265 17.25 11.62 22.91
N ASP A 266 17.19 12.29 24.07
CA ASP A 266 16.09 13.22 24.41
C ASP A 266 14.68 12.65 24.19
N ASN A 267 14.44 11.39 24.63
CA ASN A 267 13.19 10.65 24.46
C ASN A 267 12.77 10.42 23.00
N LYS A 268 13.71 10.52 22.06
CA LYS A 268 13.53 10.21 20.63
C LYS A 268 14.46 9.10 20.21
N PHE A 269 14.05 8.36 19.19
CA PHE A 269 14.91 7.37 18.56
C PHE A 269 15.63 7.98 17.36
N SER A 270 16.91 7.67 17.27
CA SER A 270 17.77 7.98 16.14
C SER A 270 18.36 6.69 15.56
N PRO A 271 18.61 6.62 14.25
CA PRO A 271 19.19 5.45 13.62
C PRO A 271 20.68 5.30 13.98
N THR A 272 21.14 4.08 14.23
CA THR A 272 22.58 3.79 14.24
C THR A 272 23.13 3.69 12.81
N PRO A 273 24.47 3.68 12.63
CA PRO A 273 25.07 3.35 11.33
C PRO A 273 24.62 1.98 10.78
N ASN A 274 24.40 0.99 11.65
CA ASN A 274 23.94 -0.34 11.24
C ASN A 274 22.53 -0.31 10.66
N LEU A 275 21.58 0.39 11.32
CA LEU A 275 20.23 0.55 10.78
C LEU A 275 20.24 1.33 9.48
N THR A 276 21.07 2.37 9.38
CA THR A 276 21.22 3.16 8.15
C THR A 276 21.70 2.29 7.00
N GLN A 277 22.72 1.46 7.22
CA GLN A 277 23.26 0.54 6.21
C GLN A 277 22.23 -0.52 5.81
N MET A 278 21.59 -1.18 6.78
CA MET A 278 20.55 -2.18 6.53
C MET A 278 19.39 -1.60 5.71
N SER A 279 18.97 -0.37 6.03
CA SER A 279 17.89 0.30 5.30
C SER A 279 18.31 0.68 3.89
N LYS A 280 19.54 1.17 3.68
CA LYS A 280 20.09 1.43 2.34
C LYS A 280 20.15 0.17 1.50
N GLU A 281 20.61 -0.94 2.06
CA GLU A 281 20.63 -2.24 1.36
C GLU A 281 19.23 -2.65 0.92
N TYR A 282 18.23 -2.49 1.79
CA TYR A 282 16.84 -2.79 1.44
C TYR A 282 16.30 -1.88 0.33
N PHE A 283 16.46 -0.55 0.46
CA PHE A 283 15.86 0.42 -0.45
C PHE A 283 16.62 0.57 -1.78
N SER A 284 17.94 0.34 -1.80
CA SER A 284 18.75 0.41 -3.03
C SER A 284 18.34 -0.59 -4.11
N ARG A 285 17.59 -1.64 -3.74
CA ARG A 285 16.97 -2.58 -4.69
C ARG A 285 15.93 -1.92 -5.58
N TYR A 286 15.29 -0.85 -5.11
CA TYR A 286 14.28 -0.12 -5.86
C TYR A 286 14.94 0.96 -6.71
N SER A 287 14.56 1.05 -7.99
CA SER A 287 14.95 2.16 -8.85
C SER A 287 13.84 2.47 -9.86
N LEU A 288 13.89 3.67 -10.45
CA LEU A 288 13.00 4.05 -11.54
C LEU A 288 13.77 4.11 -12.85
N SER A 289 13.26 3.40 -13.84
CA SER A 289 13.73 3.47 -15.23
C SER A 289 12.68 4.10 -16.12
N ARG A 290 13.11 4.80 -17.17
CA ARG A 290 12.23 5.41 -18.15
C ARG A 290 12.84 5.32 -19.54
N ASP A 291 12.54 4.23 -20.23
CA ASP A 291 12.92 4.04 -21.63
C ASP A 291 11.99 4.82 -22.59
N GLU A 292 12.26 4.75 -23.90
CA GLU A 292 11.47 5.44 -24.93
C GLU A 292 9.98 5.06 -24.90
N GLN A 293 9.66 3.78 -24.63
CA GLN A 293 8.27 3.33 -24.57
C GLN A 293 7.55 3.92 -23.35
N CYS A 294 8.22 3.93 -22.20
CA CYS A 294 7.74 4.57 -20.98
C CYS A 294 7.58 6.08 -21.18
N MET A 295 8.50 6.74 -21.88
CA MET A 295 8.38 8.16 -22.21
C MET A 295 7.12 8.45 -23.04
N LEU A 296 6.90 7.69 -24.13
CA LEU A 296 5.74 7.87 -25.01
C LEU A 296 4.40 7.68 -24.28
N LYS A 297 4.37 6.79 -23.30
CA LYS A 297 3.16 6.50 -22.51
C LYS A 297 3.04 7.34 -21.23
N GLY A 298 4.06 8.13 -20.90
CA GLY A 298 4.10 8.90 -19.65
C GLY A 298 4.28 8.03 -18.41
N TRP A 299 4.98 6.91 -18.50
CA TRP A 299 5.22 6.00 -17.38
C TRP A 299 6.66 6.05 -16.90
N TRP A 300 6.86 5.49 -15.72
CA TRP A 300 8.14 5.06 -15.17
C TRP A 300 8.02 3.57 -14.84
N GLN A 301 9.03 2.78 -15.17
CA GLN A 301 9.14 1.41 -14.71
C GLN A 301 9.79 1.40 -13.34
N LEU A 302 9.15 0.73 -12.39
CA LEU A 302 9.75 0.42 -11.10
C LEU A 302 10.54 -0.89 -11.22
N VAL A 303 11.85 -0.80 -11.06
CA VAL A 303 12.78 -1.93 -11.15
C VAL A 303 13.17 -2.34 -9.73
N ILE A 304 13.11 -3.65 -9.46
CA ILE A 304 13.42 -4.25 -8.16
C ILE A 304 14.51 -5.31 -8.38
N ALA A 305 15.68 -5.11 -7.78
CA ALA A 305 16.85 -6.00 -7.86
C ALA A 305 16.88 -7.09 -6.79
#